data_AF-A0A932PTP6-F1
#
_entry.id   AF-A0A932PTP6-F1
#
_cell.length_a   1.000
_cell.length_b   1.000
_cell.length_c   1.000
_cell.angle_alpha   90.00
_cell.angle_beta   90.00
_cell.angle_gamma   90.00
#
_symmetry.space_group_name_H-M   'P 1'
#
loop_
_entity.id
_entity.type
_entity.pdbx_description
1 polymer ?
#
loop_
_entity_poly.entity_id
_entity_poly.type
_entity_poly.pdbx_seq_one_letter_code
_entity_poly.pdbx_strand_id
1 'polypeptide(L)' 'MSTKMTRMSIDVPLKDHRRIKILAAAEGASIREFVIDCIHEKIYSQKVPNKKTLKAMEDARKGKTKKAANFDDLCKQLDI' A
#
# COMPACT_ATOMS: atom_id res chain seq x y z
N MET A 1 23.76 1.09 3.70
CA MET A 1 23.80 2.51 4.08
C MET A 1 23.35 2.62 5.53
N SER A 2 24.13 3.27 6.40
CA SER A 2 23.78 3.43 7.81
C SER A 2 22.54 4.33 7.94
N THR A 3 21.38 3.72 8.19
CA THR A 3 20.13 4.43 8.45
C THR A 3 20.20 5.03 9.85
N LYS A 4 20.37 6.35 9.95
CA LYS A 4 20.29 7.07 11.22
C LYS A 4 18.88 6.87 11.81
N MET A 5 18.80 6.13 12.90
CA MET A 5 17.56 5.88 13.65
C MET A 5 17.35 6.98 14.69
N THR A 6 16.15 7.55 14.74
CA THR A 6 15.73 8.51 15.76
C THR A 6 14.68 7.88 16.68
N ARG A 7 14.82 8.05 18.00
CA ARG A 7 13.83 7.58 18.97
C ARG A 7 12.63 8.53 18.98
N MET A 8 11.44 7.96 18.87
CA MET A 8 10.17 8.69 19.01
C MET A 8 9.43 8.17 20.24
N SER A 9 8.95 9.08 21.09
CA SER A 9 8.10 8.78 22.24
C SER A 9 6.72 9.34 21.95
N ILE A 10 5.68 8.52 22.10
CA ILE A 10 4.29 8.91 21.87
C ILE A 10 3.43 8.44 23.04
N ASP A 11 2.54 9.31 23.49
CA ASP A 11 1.54 8.95 24.48
C ASP A 11 0.33 8.32 23.76
N VAL A 12 -0.11 7.16 24.26
CA VAL A 12 -1.18 6.37 23.64
C VAL A 12 -2.17 5.96 24.73
N PRO A 13 -3.49 6.05 24.49
CA PRO A 13 -4.48 5.54 25.44
C PRO A 13 -4.23 4.07 25.78
N LEU A 14 -4.43 3.69 27.04
CA LEU A 14 -4.15 2.33 27.52
C LEU A 14 -4.91 1.26 26.71
N LYS A 15 -6.14 1.57 26.28
CA LYS A 15 -6.96 0.69 25.44
C LYS A 15 -6.29 0.41 24.09
N ASP A 16 -5.78 1.45 23.46
CA ASP A 16 -5.15 1.35 22.13
C ASP A 16 -3.78 0.67 22.24
N HIS A 17 -2.99 0.96 23.28
CA HIS A 17 -1.74 0.25 23.54
C HIS A 17 -1.95 -1.27 23.65
N ARG A 18 -2.99 -1.72 24.37
CA ARG A 18 -3.34 -3.14 24.46
C ARG A 18 -3.74 -3.71 23.09
N ARG A 19 -4.53 -2.95 22.33
CA ARG A 19 -4.98 -3.37 21.00
C ARG A 19 -3.82 -3.52 20.02
N ILE A 20 -2.89 -2.57 19.99
CA ILE A 20 -1.67 -2.62 19.20
C ILE A 20 -0.85 -3.86 19.56
N LYS A 21 -0.68 -4.15 20.86
CA LYS A 21 0.05 -5.33 21.31
C LYS A 21 -0.57 -6.64 20.81
N ILE A 22 -1.89 -6.75 20.83
CA ILE A 22 -2.60 -7.94 20.34
C ILE A 22 -2.42 -8.10 18.83
N LEU A 23 -2.58 -7.00 18.07
CA LEU A 23 -2.44 -7.02 16.61
C LEU A 23 -1.00 -7.36 16.18
N ALA A 24 -0.01 -6.73 16.80
CA ALA A 24 1.40 -7.02 16.55
C ALA A 24 1.73 -8.50 16.82
N ALA A 25 1.22 -9.07 17.91
CA ALA A 25 1.41 -10.48 18.23
C ALA A 25 0.73 -11.42 17.22
N ALA A 26 -0.45 -11.06 16.72
CA ALA A 26 -1.15 -11.84 15.69
C ALA A 26 -0.40 -11.86 14.35
N GLU A 27 0.33 -10.79 14.03
CA GLU A 27 1.17 -10.68 12.83
C GLU A 27 2.59 -11.24 13.03
N GLY A 28 2.94 -11.68 14.24
CA GLY A 28 4.29 -12.15 14.56
C GLY A 28 5.34 -11.03 14.59
N ALA A 29 4.91 -9.77 14.69
CA ALA A 29 5.76 -8.58 14.68
C ALA A 29 5.90 -7.97 16.08
N SER A 30 6.96 -7.19 16.30
CA SER A 30 7.07 -6.37 17.50
C SER A 30 6.13 -5.15 17.43
N ILE A 31 5.73 -4.62 18.59
CA ILE A 31 4.94 -3.37 18.66
C ILE A 31 5.63 -2.24 17.87
N ARG A 32 6.98 -2.20 17.90
CA ARG A 32 7.77 -1.21 17.19
C ARG A 32 7.60 -1.34 15.68
N GLU A 33 7.79 -2.54 15.14
CA GLU A 33 7.65 -2.82 13.71
C GLU A 33 6.23 -2.50 13.24
N PHE A 34 5.23 -2.99 13.97
CA PHE A 34 3.82 -2.72 13.67
C PHE A 34 3.50 -1.22 13.59
N VAL A 35 3.98 -0.43 14.55
CA VAL A 35 3.77 1.02 14.57
C VAL A 35 4.55 1.72 13.45
N ILE A 36 5.79 1.30 13.17
CA ILE A 36 6.58 1.85 12.07
C ILE A 36 5.90 1.57 10.73
N ASP A 37 5.38 0.37 10.52
CA ASP A 37 4.71 -0.02 9.27
C ASP A 37 3.43 0.80 9.07
N CYS A 38 2.63 0.97 10.11
CA CYS A 38 1.47 1.85 10.09
C CYS A 38 1.84 3.31 9.74
N ILE A 39 2.92 3.84 10.33
CA ILE A 39 3.43 5.18 10.02
C ILE A 39 3.95 5.25 8.58
N HIS A 40 4.69 4.23 8.14
CA HIS A 40 5.24 4.14 6.80
C HIS A 40 4.12 4.11 5.77
N GLU A 41 3.06 3.34 6.02
CA GLU A 41 1.86 3.37 5.20
C GLU A 41 1.25 4.77 5.22
N LYS A 42 1.05 5.43 6.36
CA LYS A 42 0.45 6.79 6.35
C LYS A 42 1.30 7.85 5.63
N ILE A 43 2.63 7.78 5.72
CA ILE A 43 3.53 8.75 5.10
C ILE A 43 3.74 8.45 3.61
N TYR A 44 3.92 7.18 3.25
CA TYR A 44 4.35 6.75 1.92
C TYR A 44 3.25 6.05 1.09
N SER A 45 2.12 5.66 1.69
CA SER A 45 0.92 5.14 0.98
C SER A 45 0.16 6.23 0.24
N GLN A 46 0.69 7.45 0.17
CA GLN A 46 0.43 8.32 -0.96
C GLN A 46 1.09 7.76 -2.24
N LYS A 47 0.73 6.53 -2.64
CA LYS A 47 0.77 6.11 -4.04
C LYS A 47 -0.32 6.87 -4.77
N VAL A 48 -0.20 8.21 -4.81
CA VAL A 48 -1.03 9.03 -5.68
C VAL A 48 -0.71 8.56 -7.09
N PRO A 49 -1.73 8.08 -7.84
CA PRO A 49 -1.49 7.63 -9.20
C PRO A 49 -0.77 8.76 -9.95
N ASN A 50 0.37 8.44 -10.57
CA ASN A 50 1.08 9.46 -11.33
C ASN A 50 0.22 9.90 -12.53
N LYS A 51 0.61 11.00 -13.20
CA LYS A 51 -0.16 11.53 -14.33
C LYS A 51 -0.47 10.48 -15.42
N LYS A 52 0.42 9.50 -15.64
CA LYS A 52 0.19 8.42 -16.60
C LYS A 52 -0.90 7.46 -16.11
N THR A 53 -0.87 7.07 -14.85
CA THR A 53 -1.89 6.19 -14.25
C THR A 53 -3.26 6.86 -14.20
N LEU A 54 -3.33 8.15 -13.82
CA LEU A 54 -4.59 8.91 -13.84
C LEU A 54 -5.18 8.97 -15.25
N LYS A 55 -4.36 9.25 -16.26
CA LYS A 55 -4.79 9.28 -17.66
C LYS A 55 -5.29 7.92 -18.14
N ALA A 56 -4.60 6.83 -17.79
CA ALA A 56 -5.05 5.48 -18.11
C ALA A 56 -6.40 5.14 -17.47
N MET A 57 -6.63 5.56 -16.22
CA MET A 57 -7.93 5.40 -15.55
C MET A 57 -9.04 6.22 -16.23
N GLU A 58 -8.75 7.44 -16.69
CA GLU A 58 -9.71 8.25 -17.46
C GLU A 58 -10.04 7.64 -18.82
N ASP A 59 -9.02 7.20 -19.56
CA ASP A 59 -9.21 6.57 -20.86
C ASP A 59 -10.01 5.27 -20.73
N ALA A 60 -9.80 4.51 -19.65
CA ALA A 60 -10.63 3.35 -19.31
C ALA A 60 -12.09 3.72 -19.05
N ARG A 61 -12.36 4.77 -18.26
CA ARG A 61 -13.73 5.29 -18.01
C ARG A 61 -14.41 5.77 -19.29
N LYS A 62 -13.65 6.35 -20.21
CA LYS A 62 -14.13 6.82 -21.53
C LYS A 62 -14.27 5.68 -22.55
N GLY A 63 -14.04 4.43 -22.16
CA GLY A 63 -14.16 3.25 -23.03
C GLY A 63 -13.07 3.14 -24.10
N LYS A 64 -11.95 3.87 -23.94
CA LYS A 64 -10.78 3.83 -24.84
C LYS A 64 -9.83 2.69 -24.46
N THR A 65 -10.37 1.53 -24.10
CA THR A 65 -9.60 0.32 -23.84
C THR A 65 -9.54 -0.55 -25.08
N LYS A 66 -8.46 -1.32 -25.23
CA LYS A 66 -8.43 -2.39 -26.23
C LYS A 66 -9.45 -3.45 -25.81
N LYS A 67 -10.27 -3.89 -26.76
CA LYS A 67 -11.19 -5.01 -26.56
C LYS A 67 -10.49 -6.28 -27.01
N ALA A 68 -10.58 -7.31 -26.18
CA ALA A 68 -10.22 -8.67 -26.55
C ALA A 68 -11.50 -9.51 -26.61
N ALA A 69 -11.57 -10.43 -27.56
CA ALA A 69 -12.74 -11.30 -27.73
C ALA A 69 -12.81 -12.39 -26.65
N ASN A 70 -11.66 -12.88 -26.20
CA ASN A 70 -11.52 -13.91 -25.17
C ASN A 70 -10.15 -13.80 -24.46
N PHE A 71 -9.91 -14.66 -23.48
CA PHE A 71 -8.68 -14.66 -22.70
C PHE A 71 -7.43 -14.94 -23.57
N ASP A 72 -7.52 -15.89 -24.51
CA ASP A 72 -6.40 -16.21 -25.41
C ASP A 72 -6.02 -15.04 -26.34
N ASP A 73 -7.01 -14.29 -26.83
CA ASP A 73 -6.81 -13.07 -27.62
C ASP A 73 -6.20 -11.95 -26.76
N LEU A 74 -6.60 -11.83 -25.49
CA LEU A 74 -5.99 -10.88 -24.56
C LEU A 74 -4.52 -11.22 -24.31
N CYS A 75 -4.19 -12.48 -24.06
CA CYS A 75 -2.82 -12.97 -23.88
C CYS A 75 -1.96 -12.66 -25.10
N LYS A 76 -2.44 -12.97 -26.31
CA LYS A 76 -1.77 -12.62 -27.57
C LYS A 76 -1.55 -11.11 -27.74
N GLN A 77 -2.52 -10.28 -27.35
CA GLN A 77 -2.40 -8.81 -27.45
C GLN A 77 -1.43 -8.21 -26.43
N LEU A 78 -1.22 -8.89 -25.29
CA LEU A 78 -0.33 -8.46 -24.22
C LEU A 78 1.07 -9.12 -24.29
N ASP A 79 1.27 -10.05 -25.22
CA ASP A 79 2.51 -10.79 -25.43
C ASP A 79 2.96 -11.56 -24.18
N ILE A 80 1.98 -12.25 -23.54
CA ILE A 80 2.15 -13.09 -22.34
C ILE A 80 1.41 -14.42 -22.49
#